data_AF-A0A259KT43-F1
#
_entry.id   AF-A0A259KT43-F1
#
_cell.length_a   1.000
_cell.length_b   1.000
_cell.length_c   1.000
_cell.angle_alpha   90.00
_cell.angle_beta   90.00
_cell.angle_gamma   90.00
#
_symmetry.space_group_name_H-M   'P 1'
#
loop_
_entity.id
_entity.type
_entity.pdbx_description
1 polymer ?
#
loop_
_entity_poly.entity_id
_entity_poly.type
_entity_poly.pdbx_seq_one_letter_code
_entity_poly.pdbx_strand_id
1 'polypeptide(L)'
;MVLQTLRKGASGFIAKAFLLLLTVSFLVWGIADVFRGQSARAVAKVGDTEISADAFRQQYLDQIQQIGRRTGRPFTPEQARAFGLDRQVLNQMVAEATLDDTAKALGLAISDEEVARAVRANPALRRPGATEFDP
;
A
#
# COMPACT_ATOMS: atom_id res chain seq x y z
N MET A 1 -27.04 36.45 14.58
CA MET A 1 -26.47 37.41 13.61
C MET A 1 -25.26 36.86 12.84
N VAL A 2 -24.27 36.24 13.49
CA VAL A 2 -23.02 35.79 12.83
C VAL A 2 -23.21 34.73 11.73
N LEU A 3 -24.19 33.83 11.86
CA LEU A 3 -24.50 32.81 10.83
C LEU A 3 -25.08 33.41 9.53
N GLN A 4 -25.79 34.54 9.62
CA GLN A 4 -26.43 35.15 8.45
C GLN A 4 -25.42 35.93 7.60
N THR A 5 -24.39 36.54 8.21
CA THR A 5 -23.28 37.19 7.50
C THR A 5 -22.37 36.18 6.79
N LEU A 6 -22.09 35.02 7.42
CA LEU A 6 -21.40 33.90 6.77
C LEU A 6 -22.19 33.36 5.56
N ARG A 7 -23.50 33.14 5.70
CA ARG A 7 -24.36 32.63 4.62
C ARG A 7 -24.52 33.63 3.46
N LYS A 8 -24.56 34.95 3.73
CA LYS A 8 -24.61 36.00 2.69
C LYS A 8 -23.29 36.12 1.93
N GLY A 9 -22.15 35.95 2.61
CA GLY A 9 -20.82 35.94 1.98
C GLY A 9 -20.61 34.73 1.08
N ALA A 10 -20.97 33.52 1.55
CA ALA A 10 -20.85 32.27 0.81
C ALA A 10 -21.74 32.18 -0.44
N SER A 11 -22.82 32.97 -0.51
CA SER A 11 -23.76 32.98 -1.64
C SER A 11 -23.47 34.07 -2.67
N GLY A 12 -22.43 34.89 -2.46
CA GLY A 12 -22.07 35.99 -3.34
C GLY A 12 -21.20 35.60 -4.53
N PHE A 13 -21.26 36.37 -5.62
CA PHE A 13 -20.38 36.22 -6.79
C PHE A 13 -18.90 36.18 -6.41
N ILE A 14 -18.51 36.96 -5.39
CA ILE A 14 -17.14 36.99 -4.84
C ILE A 14 -16.73 35.62 -4.28
N ALA A 15 -17.63 34.91 -3.59
CA ALA A 15 -17.34 33.58 -3.08
C ALA A 15 -17.18 32.55 -4.21
N LYS A 16 -17.97 32.65 -5.29
CA LYS A 16 -17.77 31.82 -6.49
C LYS A 16 -16.43 32.10 -7.17
N ALA A 17 -16.02 33.37 -7.28
CA ALA A 17 -14.72 33.72 -7.85
C ALA A 17 -13.55 33.18 -7.00
N PHE A 18 -13.65 33.29 -5.67
CA PHE A 18 -12.67 32.73 -4.74
C PHE A 18 -12.62 31.19 -4.82
N LEU A 19 -13.79 30.54 -4.86
CA LEU A 19 -13.90 29.09 -5.01
C LEU A 19 -13.28 28.62 -6.32
N LEU A 20 -13.54 29.32 -7.42
CA LEU A 20 -13.00 28.99 -8.74
C LEU A 20 -11.48 29.12 -8.73
N LEU A 21 -10.94 30.21 -8.19
CA LEU A 21 -9.50 30.42 -8.06
C LEU A 21 -8.84 29.33 -7.21
N LEU A 22 -9.45 28.97 -6.08
CA LEU A 22 -8.96 27.91 -5.21
C LEU A 22 -9.00 26.53 -5.88
N THR A 23 -10.05 26.25 -6.64
CA THR A 23 -10.17 25.01 -7.43
C THR A 23 -9.07 24.95 -8.49
N VAL A 24 -8.86 26.02 -9.27
CA VAL A 24 -7.79 26.08 -10.29
C VAL A 24 -6.41 25.88 -9.66
N SER A 25 -6.13 26.48 -8.50
CA SER A 25 -4.87 26.25 -7.78
C SER A 25 -4.65 24.78 -7.42
N PHE A 26 -5.70 24.05 -7.02
CA PHE A 26 -5.62 22.61 -6.77
C PHE A 26 -5.43 21.77 -8.04
N LEU A 27 -5.93 22.22 -9.19
CA LEU A 27 -5.66 21.56 -10.48
C LEU A 27 -4.19 21.73 -10.90
N VAL A 28 -3.61 22.92 -10.72
CA VAL A 28 -2.23 23.22 -11.13
C VAL A 28 -1.21 22.58 -10.18
N TRP A 29 -1.47 22.60 -8.87
CA TRP A 29 -0.57 22.03 -7.87
C TRP A 29 -0.76 20.51 -7.69
N GLY A 30 -1.93 19.99 -8.02
CA GLY A 30 -2.26 18.57 -7.93
C GLY A 30 -2.66 18.14 -6.51
N ILE A 31 -3.89 17.63 -6.36
CA ILE A 31 -4.40 17.07 -5.09
C ILE A 31 -3.78 15.72 -4.71
N ALA A 32 -3.05 15.07 -5.63
CA ALA A 32 -2.51 13.72 -5.43
C ALA A 32 -1.63 13.60 -4.18
N ASP A 33 -0.90 14.68 -3.83
CA ASP A 33 0.00 14.68 -2.67
C ASP A 33 -0.74 14.69 -1.33
N VAL A 34 -1.93 15.30 -1.26
CA VAL A 34 -2.77 15.31 -0.06
C VAL A 34 -3.37 13.93 0.23
N PHE A 35 -3.68 13.14 -0.81
CA PHE A 35 -4.15 11.77 -0.64
C PHE A 35 -3.06 10.79 -0.19
N ARG A 36 -1.78 11.11 -0.47
CA ARG A 36 -0.63 10.32 -0.01
C ARG A 36 -0.35 10.46 1.50
N GLY A 37 -0.74 11.58 2.11
CA GLY A 37 -0.44 11.88 3.52
C GLY A 37 -1.23 11.08 4.57
N GLN A 38 -2.33 10.42 4.18
CA GLN A 38 -3.25 9.78 5.13
C GLN A 38 -3.30 8.23 5.04
N SER A 39 -2.73 7.61 4.00
CA SER A 39 -2.97 6.18 3.72
C SER A 39 -1.82 5.21 4.05
N ALA A 40 -0.56 5.65 4.14
CA ALA A 40 0.49 4.90 4.85
C ALA A 40 1.79 5.71 4.84
N ARG A 41 2.44 5.87 6.00
CA ARG A 41 3.84 6.36 6.01
C ARG A 41 4.71 5.29 5.36
N ALA A 42 5.34 5.59 4.23
CA ALA A 42 6.33 4.71 3.61
C ALA A 42 7.56 4.60 4.53
N VAL A 43 8.03 3.38 4.75
CA VAL A 43 9.26 3.08 5.52
C VAL A 43 10.48 3.10 4.59
N ALA A 44 10.28 2.77 3.32
CA ALA A 44 11.29 2.85 2.27
C ALA A 44 10.62 3.03 0.90
N LYS A 45 11.35 3.61 -0.06
CA LYS A 45 10.93 3.76 -1.46
C LYS A 45 12.05 3.27 -2.36
N VAL A 46 11.71 2.43 -3.33
CA VAL A 46 12.62 1.84 -4.31
C VAL A 46 12.05 2.13 -5.70
N GLY A 47 12.66 3.08 -6.42
CA GLY A 47 12.09 3.55 -7.70
C GLY A 47 10.68 4.11 -7.51
N ASP A 48 9.72 3.53 -8.21
CA ASP A 48 8.29 3.85 -8.09
C ASP A 48 7.55 2.96 -7.06
N THR A 49 8.22 1.95 -6.52
CA THR A 49 7.64 1.01 -5.56
C THR A 49 7.83 1.50 -4.12
N GLU A 50 6.73 1.71 -3.39
CA GLU A 50 6.74 2.19 -2.01
C GLU A 50 6.44 1.06 -1.02
N ILE A 51 7.30 0.93 -0.01
CA ILE A 51 7.13 -0.03 1.09
C ILE A 51 6.42 0.70 2.24
N SER A 52 5.15 0.39 2.46
CA SER A 52 4.34 0.98 3.53
C SER A 52 4.72 0.46 4.92
N ALA A 53 4.50 1.27 5.96
CA ALA A 53 4.71 0.85 7.35
C ALA A 53 3.81 -0.33 7.75
N ASP A 54 2.59 -0.38 7.21
CA ASP A 54 1.66 -1.47 7.47
C ASP A 54 2.12 -2.77 6.81
N ALA A 55 2.60 -2.72 5.56
CA ALA A 55 3.14 -3.89 4.87
C ALA A 55 4.38 -4.43 5.60
N PHE A 56 5.30 -3.55 6.00
CA PHE A 56 6.46 -3.95 6.79
C PHE A 56 6.06 -4.60 8.11
N ARG A 57 5.09 -4.00 8.83
CA ARG A 57 4.60 -4.53 10.11
C ARG A 57 3.96 -5.91 9.93
N GLN A 58 3.15 -6.10 8.89
CA GLN A 58 2.51 -7.39 8.59
C GLN A 58 3.58 -8.45 8.31
N GLN A 59 4.49 -8.19 7.39
CA GLN A 59 5.57 -9.11 7.03
C GLN A 59 6.45 -9.47 8.24
N TYR A 60 6.78 -8.47 9.06
CA TYR A 60 7.55 -8.67 10.28
C TYR A 60 6.84 -9.60 11.28
N LEU A 61 5.54 -9.41 11.51
CA LEU A 61 4.76 -10.26 12.41
C LEU A 61 4.62 -11.69 11.85
N ASP A 62 4.43 -11.83 10.54
CA ASP A 62 4.34 -13.14 9.89
C ASP A 62 5.65 -13.92 10.01
N GLN A 63 6.79 -13.23 9.84
CA GLN A 63 8.12 -13.83 10.01
C GLN A 63 8.34 -14.31 11.44
N ILE A 64 7.95 -13.51 12.44
CA ILE A 64 8.01 -13.88 13.85
C ILE A 64 7.17 -15.13 14.12
N GLN A 65 5.93 -15.16 13.64
CA GLN A 65 5.05 -16.31 13.84
C GLN A 65 5.60 -17.56 13.13
N GLN A 66 6.17 -17.41 11.94
CA GLN A 66 6.77 -18.52 11.21
C GLN A 66 7.97 -19.12 11.95
N ILE A 67 8.84 -18.28 12.50
CA ILE A 67 9.96 -18.71 13.35
C ILE A 67 9.42 -19.42 14.60
N GLY A 68 8.45 -18.83 15.29
CA GLY A 68 7.87 -19.42 16.50
C GLY A 68 7.22 -20.79 16.26
N ARG A 69 6.55 -20.98 15.11
CA ARG A 69 6.02 -22.28 14.69
C ARG A 69 7.12 -23.31 14.44
N ARG A 70 8.26 -22.91 13.88
CA ARG A 70 9.40 -23.82 13.59
C ARG A 70 10.16 -24.20 14.85
N THR A 71 10.34 -23.27 15.79
CA THR A 71 11.09 -23.49 17.03
C THR A 71 10.24 -24.05 18.17
N GLY A 72 8.92 -24.12 18.00
CA GLY A 72 7.98 -24.63 18.99
C GLY A 72 7.85 -23.72 20.22
N ARG A 73 8.36 -22.49 20.16
CA ARG A 73 8.30 -21.50 21.25
C ARG A 73 7.85 -20.16 20.69
N PRO A 74 7.02 -19.38 21.42
CA PRO A 74 6.66 -18.05 20.99
C PRO A 74 7.91 -17.17 20.92
N PHE A 75 8.21 -16.69 19.72
CA PHE A 75 9.27 -15.73 19.47
C PHE A 75 8.68 -14.33 19.65
N THR A 76 9.20 -13.50 20.56
CA THR A 76 8.58 -12.20 20.85
C THR A 76 9.12 -11.10 19.94
N PRO A 77 8.35 -10.03 19.67
CA PRO A 77 8.83 -8.89 18.89
C PRO A 77 10.10 -8.22 19.44
N GLU A 78 10.28 -8.23 20.76
CA GLU A 78 11.45 -7.64 21.43
C GLU A 78 12.70 -8.48 21.17
N GLN A 79 12.58 -9.81 21.26
CA GLN A 79 13.65 -10.73 20.90
C GLN A 79 14.01 -10.57 19.42
N ALA A 80 13.00 -10.57 18.54
CA ALA A 80 13.20 -10.39 17.11
C ALA A 80 13.95 -9.11 16.76
N ARG A 81 13.66 -7.97 17.42
CA ARG A 81 14.44 -6.73 17.27
C ARG A 81 15.88 -6.87 17.78
N ALA A 82 16.08 -7.52 18.92
CA ALA A 82 17.43 -7.76 19.45
C ALA A 82 18.29 -8.60 18.51
N PHE A 83 17.67 -9.54 17.78
CA PHE A 83 18.33 -10.34 16.73
C PHE A 83 18.46 -9.61 15.37
N GLY A 84 17.93 -8.39 15.23
CA GLY A 84 17.99 -7.61 13.99
C GLY A 84 17.05 -8.12 12.88
N LEU A 85 15.99 -8.85 13.24
CA LEU A 85 15.02 -9.40 12.28
C LEU A 85 14.31 -8.28 11.50
N ASP A 86 14.10 -7.13 12.13
CA ASP A 86 13.53 -5.93 11.51
C ASP A 86 14.35 -5.49 10.28
N ARG A 87 15.68 -5.43 10.40
CA ARG A 87 16.58 -5.08 9.30
C ARG A 87 16.59 -6.16 8.21
N GLN A 88 16.56 -7.42 8.61
CA GLN A 88 16.53 -8.54 7.67
C GLN A 88 15.26 -8.50 6.81
N VAL A 89 14.09 -8.29 7.44
CA VAL A 89 12.80 -8.17 6.75
C VAL A 89 12.79 -6.95 5.84
N LEU A 90 13.27 -5.79 6.31
CA LEU A 90 13.32 -4.58 5.50
C LEU A 90 14.22 -4.75 4.26
N ASN A 91 15.42 -5.31 4.45
CA ASN A 91 16.35 -5.56 3.34
C ASN A 91 15.76 -6.53 2.32
N GLN A 92 15.04 -7.55 2.77
CA GLN A 92 14.36 -8.48 1.88
C GLN A 92 13.25 -7.80 1.08
N MET A 93 12.40 -7.00 1.74
CA MET A 93 11.35 -6.24 1.06
C MET A 93 11.92 -5.23 0.04
N VAL A 94 13.05 -4.59 0.36
CA VAL A 94 13.75 -3.70 -0.56
C VAL A 94 14.32 -4.45 -1.77
N ALA A 95 14.91 -5.63 -1.56
CA ALA A 95 15.44 -6.46 -2.64
C ALA A 95 14.31 -6.94 -3.56
N GLU A 96 13.20 -7.41 -3.01
CA GLU A 96 12.00 -7.81 -3.76
C GLU A 96 11.44 -6.64 -4.57
N ALA A 97 11.26 -5.47 -3.94
CA ALA A 97 10.80 -4.27 -4.62
C ALA A 97 11.74 -3.84 -5.77
N THR A 98 13.06 -4.01 -5.59
CA THR A 98 14.05 -3.70 -6.63
C THR A 98 13.91 -4.65 -7.83
N LEU A 99 13.71 -5.94 -7.58
CA LEU A 99 13.51 -6.94 -8.62
C LEU A 99 12.23 -6.67 -9.39
N ASP A 100 11.13 -6.36 -8.69
CA ASP A 100 9.85 -6.04 -9.30
C ASP A 100 9.91 -4.77 -10.14
N ASP A 101 10.55 -3.71 -9.63
CA ASP A 101 10.75 -2.46 -10.35
C ASP A 101 11.56 -2.68 -11.64
N THR A 102 12.61 -3.49 -11.55
CA THR A 102 13.43 -3.87 -12.71
C THR A 102 12.64 -4.71 -13.71
N ALA A 103 11.86 -5.69 -13.25
CA ALA A 103 11.03 -6.52 -14.12
C ALA A 103 9.98 -5.68 -14.87
N LYS A 104 9.36 -4.72 -14.19
CA LYS A 104 8.44 -3.75 -14.80
C LYS A 104 9.14 -2.88 -15.84
N ALA A 105 10.32 -2.34 -15.51
CA ALA A 105 11.11 -1.51 -16.42
C ALA A 105 11.53 -2.27 -17.69
N LEU A 106 11.79 -3.58 -17.57
CA LEU A 106 12.13 -4.46 -18.69
C LEU A 106 10.89 -4.97 -19.47
N GLY A 107 9.67 -4.60 -19.06
CA GLY A 107 8.44 -5.09 -19.69
C GLY A 107 8.17 -6.58 -19.43
N LEU A 108 8.82 -7.17 -18.44
CA LEU A 108 8.64 -8.56 -18.01
C LEU A 108 7.55 -8.69 -16.92
N ALA A 109 6.80 -7.62 -16.67
CA ALA A 109 5.65 -7.67 -15.79
C ALA A 109 4.58 -8.60 -16.39
N ILE A 110 4.18 -9.61 -15.61
CA ILE A 110 3.09 -10.51 -15.98
C ILE A 110 1.78 -9.72 -15.91
N SER A 111 0.90 -9.92 -16.90
CA SER A 111 -0.41 -9.28 -16.94
C SER A 111 -1.38 -9.84 -15.91
N ASP A 112 -2.32 -9.03 -15.43
CA ASP A 112 -3.34 -9.48 -14.45
C ASP A 112 -4.15 -10.66 -15.01
N GLU A 113 -4.36 -10.71 -16.32
CA GLU A 113 -5.07 -11.80 -17.00
C GLU A 113 -4.31 -13.14 -16.90
N GLU A 114 -2.98 -13.11 -16.99
CA GLU A 114 -2.12 -14.28 -16.86
C GLU A 114 -2.05 -14.75 -15.40
N VAL A 115 -1.97 -13.82 -14.44
CA VAL A 115 -2.07 -14.13 -13.01
C VAL A 115 -3.42 -14.78 -12.70
N ALA A 116 -4.53 -14.20 -13.18
CA ALA A 116 -5.87 -14.75 -12.98
C ALA A 116 -6.04 -16.14 -13.61
N ARG A 117 -5.39 -16.39 -14.76
CA ARG A 117 -5.37 -17.73 -15.38
C ARG A 117 -4.57 -18.72 -14.54
N ALA A 118 -3.41 -18.32 -14.03
CA ALA A 118 -2.57 -19.16 -13.18
C ALA A 118 -3.26 -19.51 -11.84
N VAL A 119 -3.94 -18.55 -11.22
CA VAL A 119 -4.72 -18.75 -9.99
C VAL A 119 -5.87 -19.74 -10.22
N ARG A 120 -6.64 -19.57 -11.31
CA ARG A 120 -7.73 -20.51 -11.67
C ARG A 120 -7.22 -21.91 -11.99
N ALA A 121 -6.04 -22.02 -12.60
CA ALA A 121 -5.44 -23.29 -12.94
C ALA A 121 -4.92 -24.05 -11.70
N ASN A 122 -4.65 -23.36 -10.59
CA ASN A 122 -4.01 -23.95 -9.41
C ASN A 122 -4.93 -24.96 -8.69
N PRO A 123 -4.60 -26.26 -8.68
CA PRO A 123 -5.43 -27.29 -8.05
C PRO A 123 -5.53 -27.17 -6.53
N ALA A 124 -4.57 -26.52 -5.86
CA ALA A 124 -4.60 -26.31 -4.41
C ALA A 124 -5.61 -25.23 -3.97
N LEU A 125 -6.06 -24.38 -4.89
CA LEU A 125 -7.05 -23.33 -4.64
C LEU A 125 -8.48 -23.75 -5.04
N ARG A 126 -8.66 -24.97 -5.58
CA ARG A 126 -9.99 -25.50 -5.94
C ARG A 126 -10.74 -25.91 -4.67
N ARG A 127 -12.04 -25.58 -4.59
CA ARG A 127 -12.92 -26.14 -3.55
C ARG A 127 -13.03 -27.66 -3.74
N PRO A 128 -13.13 -28.46 -2.66
CA PRO A 128 -13.33 -29.91 -2.78
C PRO A 128 -14.56 -30.21 -3.65
N GLY A 129 -14.35 -30.90 -4.79
CA GLY A 129 -15.41 -31.24 -5.76
C GLY A 129 -15.62 -30.23 -6.90
N ALA A 130 -14.89 -29.11 -6.94
CA ALA A 130 -14.98 -28.14 -8.04
C ALA A 130 -13.88 -28.36 -9.10
N THR A 131 -14.24 -28.23 -10.37
CA THR A 131 -13.31 -28.32 -11.51
C THR A 131 -12.55 -27.02 -11.76
N GLU A 132 -13.05 -25.89 -11.23
CA GLU A 132 -12.45 -24.55 -11.39
C GLU A 132 -12.62 -23.69 -10.11
N PHE A 133 -11.78 -22.67 -9.96
CA PHE A 133 -11.88 -21.65 -8.90
C PHE A 133 -12.99 -20.64 -9.25
N ASP A 134 -13.97 -20.49 -8.35
CA ASP A 134 -15.05 -19.51 -8.43
C ASP A 134 -14.93 -18.54 -7.24
N PRO A 135 -14.56 -17.26 -7.48
CA PRO A 135 -14.25 -16.28 -6.43
C PRO A 135 -15.41 -16.04 -5.44
#